data_AF-F3GKP5-F1
#
_entry.id   AF-F3GKP5-F1
#
_cell.length_a   1.000
_cell.length_b   1.000
_cell.length_c   1.000
_cell.angle_alpha   90.00
_cell.angle_beta   90.00
_cell.angle_gamma   90.00
#
_symmetry.space_group_name_H-M   'P 1'
#
loop_
_entity.id
_entity.type
_entity.pdbx_description
1 polymer ?
#
loop_
_entity_poly.entity_id
_entity_poly.type
_entity_poly.pdbx_seq_one_letter_code
_entity_poly.pdbx_strand_id
1 'polypeptide(L)'
;GRPVIHVRHFSTSPESVFWPQQSGVEYQPAFLPQADERELSKQVPDAFCGSFLEMWLRSDGIRQVVIAGVVTNNSVESTARSGGNLGFDVLVAHDACFTFDQQDFFGTPRSAEEVHAMSLANLHGEYARVLSTAQILQQVAVE
;
A
#
# COMPACT_ATOMS: atom_id res chain seq x y z
N GLY A 1 -1.46 -0.20 20.77
CA GLY A 1 -1.96 0.71 19.72
C GLY A 1 -2.73 -0.10 18.70
N ARG A 2 -3.14 0.51 17.58
CA ARG A 2 -3.62 -0.26 16.41
C ARG A 2 -2.43 -1.06 15.84
N PRO A 3 -2.61 -2.32 15.37
CA PRO A 3 -1.53 -3.09 14.77
C PRO A 3 -0.96 -2.40 13.53
N VAL A 4 0.37 -2.48 13.37
CA VAL A 4 1.08 -1.95 12.20
C VAL A 4 1.78 -3.12 11.48
N ILE A 5 1.66 -3.15 10.16
CA ILE A 5 2.31 -4.14 9.30
C ILE A 5 3.10 -3.38 8.24
N HIS A 6 4.42 -3.55 8.24
CA HIS A 6 5.31 -3.01 7.23
C HIS A 6 5.40 -3.97 6.06
N VAL A 7 5.16 -3.48 4.85
CA VAL A 7 5.24 -4.29 3.64
C VAL A 7 6.47 -3.90 2.84
N ARG A 8 7.35 -4.87 2.58
CA ARG A 8 8.59 -4.67 1.83
C ARG A 8 8.62 -5.54 0.59
N HIS A 9 9.03 -4.93 -0.52
CA HIS A 9 9.14 -5.62 -1.80
C HIS A 9 10.57 -6.13 -2.04
N PHE A 10 10.68 -7.34 -2.55
CA PHE A 10 11.93 -7.94 -2.96
C PHE A 10 11.82 -8.48 -4.38
N SER A 11 12.84 -8.21 -5.19
CA SER A 11 13.04 -8.79 -6.50
C SER A 11 13.91 -10.05 -6.41
N THR A 12 13.74 -10.97 -7.36
CA THR A 12 14.65 -12.12 -7.56
C THR A 12 15.73 -11.85 -8.62
N SER A 13 15.68 -10.70 -9.31
CA SER A 13 16.70 -10.25 -10.26
C SER A 13 17.78 -9.43 -9.55
N PRO A 14 19.08 -9.81 -9.67
CA PRO A 14 20.21 -9.07 -9.10
C PRO A 14 20.36 -7.63 -9.59
N GLU A 15 19.85 -7.33 -10.78
CA GLU A 15 19.91 -6.00 -11.42
C GLU A 15 18.86 -5.03 -10.88
N SER A 16 17.81 -5.55 -10.22
CA SER A 16 16.75 -4.73 -9.64
C SER A 16 17.23 -3.97 -8.41
N VAL A 17 16.79 -2.72 -8.28
CA VAL A 17 16.97 -1.93 -7.05
C VAL A 17 16.36 -2.59 -5.80
N PHE A 18 15.42 -3.53 -6.01
CA PHE A 18 14.78 -4.30 -4.94
C PHE A 18 15.42 -5.69 -4.73
N TRP A 19 16.59 -5.96 -5.29
CA TRP A 19 17.36 -7.16 -4.95
C TRP A 19 17.78 -7.12 -3.47
N PRO A 20 17.70 -8.22 -2.69
CA PRO A 20 17.93 -8.18 -1.23
C PRO A 20 19.31 -7.68 -0.80
N GLN A 21 20.30 -7.70 -1.70
CA GLN A 21 21.67 -7.22 -1.46
C GLN A 21 21.88 -5.77 -1.90
N GLN A 22 20.82 -5.05 -2.32
CA GLN A 22 20.87 -3.63 -2.66
C GLN A 22 20.19 -2.78 -1.58
N SER A 23 20.65 -1.53 -1.42
CA SER A 23 20.08 -0.60 -0.43
C SER A 23 18.65 -0.16 -0.74
N GLY A 24 18.16 -0.37 -1.97
CA GLY A 24 16.78 -0.04 -2.34
C GLY A 24 15.71 -0.86 -1.60
N VAL A 25 16.10 -1.92 -0.89
CA VAL A 25 15.20 -2.70 -0.01
C VAL A 25 15.18 -2.20 1.43
N GLU A 26 16.01 -1.22 1.79
CA GLU A 26 16.04 -0.66 3.15
C GLU A 26 14.83 0.24 3.38
N TYR A 27 14.28 0.21 4.60
CA TYR A 27 13.26 1.17 4.99
C TYR A 27 13.87 2.56 5.14
N GLN A 28 13.08 3.57 4.82
CA GLN A 28 13.42 4.94 5.20
C GLN A 28 13.52 5.03 6.73
N PRO A 29 14.45 5.81 7.30
CA PRO A 29 14.64 5.88 8.75
C PRO A 29 13.37 6.20 9.57
N ALA A 30 12.46 7.00 9.01
CA ALA A 30 11.20 7.38 9.65
C ALA A 30 10.16 6.25 9.71
N PHE A 31 10.37 5.16 8.96
CA PHE A 31 9.44 4.02 8.83
C PHE A 31 10.11 2.70 9.21
N LEU A 32 11.16 2.73 10.04
CA LEU A 32 11.75 1.52 10.57
C LEU A 32 10.72 0.80 11.47
N PRO A 33 10.51 -0.52 11.27
CA PRO A 33 9.62 -1.30 12.12
C PRO A 33 10.01 -1.26 13.60
N GLN A 34 9.02 -1.11 14.48
CA GLN A 34 9.20 -1.24 15.93
C GLN A 34 9.10 -2.71 16.36
N ALA A 35 9.52 -2.99 17.60
CA ALA A 35 9.65 -4.37 18.11
C ALA A 35 8.32 -5.16 18.16
N ASP A 36 7.18 -4.48 18.26
CA ASP A 36 5.83 -5.07 18.30
C ASP A 36 5.08 -4.99 16.96
N GLU A 37 5.72 -4.50 15.90
CA GLU A 37 5.13 -4.37 14.57
C GLU A 37 5.52 -5.57 13.68
N ARG A 38 4.61 -5.96 12.78
CA ARG A 38 4.88 -7.08 11.87
C ARG A 38 5.53 -6.59 10.59
N GLU A 39 6.37 -7.44 10.00
CA GLU A 39 6.92 -7.23 8.67
C GLU A 39 6.40 -8.31 7.70
N LEU A 40 5.99 -7.87 6.51
CA LEU A 40 5.59 -8.72 5.40
C LEU A 40 6.52 -8.49 4.21
N SER A 41 7.12 -9.57 3.72
CA SER A 41 7.91 -9.52 2.48
C SER A 41 7.06 -10.01 1.30
N LYS A 42 7.13 -9.31 0.16
CA LYS A 42 6.41 -9.66 -1.06
C LYS A 42 7.30 -9.60 -2.31
N GLN A 43 6.98 -10.41 -3.31
CA GLN A 43 7.70 -10.44 -4.60
C GLN A 43 6.84 -9.96 -5.77
N VAL A 44 5.58 -9.60 -5.51
CA VAL A 44 4.64 -9.05 -6.50
C VAL A 44 4.03 -7.74 -5.97
N PRO A 45 3.31 -6.95 -6.80
CA PRO A 45 2.68 -5.71 -6.35
C PRO A 45 1.69 -5.90 -5.21
N ASP A 46 0.78 -6.85 -5.33
CA ASP A 46 -0.24 -7.16 -4.33
C ASP A 46 0.35 -7.77 -3.06
N ALA A 47 0.13 -7.15 -1.91
CA ALA A 47 0.57 -7.67 -0.62
C ALA A 47 -0.23 -8.89 -0.14
N PHE A 48 -1.43 -9.14 -0.67
CA PHE A 48 -2.20 -10.35 -0.36
C PHE A 48 -1.75 -11.57 -1.16
N CYS A 49 -1.28 -11.35 -2.40
CA CYS A 49 -0.93 -12.44 -3.31
C CYS A 49 0.31 -13.20 -2.83
N GLY A 50 0.14 -14.51 -2.59
CA GLY A 50 1.25 -15.39 -2.20
C GLY A 50 1.86 -15.06 -0.84
N SER A 51 1.11 -14.44 0.06
CA SER A 51 1.59 -13.97 1.37
C SER A 51 0.67 -14.44 2.51
N PHE A 52 1.10 -14.22 3.76
CA PHE A 52 0.30 -14.53 4.95
C PHE A 52 -0.63 -13.39 5.40
N LEU A 53 -0.70 -12.28 4.65
CA LEU A 53 -1.39 -11.08 5.09
C LEU A 53 -2.87 -11.32 5.42
N GLU A 54 -3.61 -12.00 4.54
CA GLU A 54 -5.04 -12.29 4.78
C GLU A 54 -5.21 -13.13 6.06
N MET A 55 -4.40 -14.19 6.20
CA MET A 55 -4.45 -15.07 7.36
C MET A 55 -4.20 -14.30 8.65
N TRP A 56 -3.18 -13.43 8.68
CA TRP A 56 -2.85 -12.59 9.84
C TRP A 56 -3.96 -11.62 10.20
N LEU A 57 -4.53 -10.92 9.20
CA LEU A 57 -5.62 -9.98 9.46
C LEU A 57 -6.84 -10.70 10.02
N ARG A 58 -7.20 -11.86 9.45
CA ARG A 58 -8.34 -12.66 9.92
C ARG A 58 -8.12 -13.29 11.28
N SER A 59 -6.93 -13.81 11.58
CA SER A 59 -6.61 -14.40 12.88
C SER A 59 -6.70 -13.38 14.01
N ASP A 60 -6.35 -12.14 13.71
CA ASP A 60 -6.38 -11.03 14.67
C ASP A 60 -7.75 -10.33 14.73
N GLY A 61 -8.74 -10.82 13.97
CA GLY A 61 -10.09 -10.24 13.91
C GLY A 61 -10.16 -8.86 13.24
N ILE A 62 -9.13 -8.47 12.49
CA ILE A 62 -9.05 -7.18 11.81
C ILE A 62 -9.96 -7.19 10.57
N ARG A 63 -10.83 -6.18 10.47
CA ARG A 63 -11.77 -6.03 9.35
C ARG A 63 -11.52 -4.78 8.51
N GLN A 64 -10.85 -3.78 9.07
CA GLN A 64 -10.50 -2.54 8.38
C GLN A 64 -8.98 -2.43 8.27
N VAL A 65 -8.50 -2.00 7.10
CA VAL A 65 -7.08 -1.76 6.87
C VAL A 65 -6.88 -0.34 6.34
N VAL A 66 -5.88 0.35 6.88
CA VAL A 66 -5.43 1.65 6.36
C VAL A 66 -4.16 1.42 5.55
N ILE A 67 -4.17 1.82 4.29
CA ILE A 67 -3.04 1.68 3.37
C ILE A 67 -2.43 3.06 3.11
N ALA A 68 -1.12 3.14 3.31
CA ALA A 68 -0.25 4.25 2.97
C ALA A 68 1.05 3.69 2.35
N GLY A 69 1.74 4.47 1.53
CA GLY A 69 3.02 4.08 0.94
C GLY A 69 3.13 4.30 -0.56
N VAL A 70 3.89 3.45 -1.23
CA VAL A 70 4.39 3.70 -2.59
C VAL A 70 4.46 2.42 -3.43
N VAL A 71 4.17 2.44 -4.75
CA VAL A 71 3.56 3.55 -5.51
C VAL A 71 2.05 3.40 -5.58
N THR A 72 1.33 4.52 -5.64
CA THR A 72 -0.15 4.58 -5.67
C THR A 72 -0.75 3.64 -6.71
N ASN A 73 -0.39 3.80 -8.00
CA ASN A 73 -0.99 3.08 -9.12
C ASN A 73 -0.41 1.67 -9.37
N ASN A 74 0.35 1.11 -8.41
CA ASN A 74 0.90 -0.24 -8.52
C ASN A 74 0.71 -1.03 -7.23
N SER A 75 1.68 -1.02 -6.30
CA SER A 75 1.60 -1.86 -5.09
C SER A 75 0.46 -1.43 -4.15
N VAL A 76 0.22 -0.13 -4.01
CA VAL A 76 -0.90 0.39 -3.19
C VAL A 76 -2.23 -0.01 -3.83
N GLU A 77 -2.46 0.35 -5.10
CA GLU A 77 -3.70 0.05 -5.82
C GLU A 77 -3.97 -1.45 -5.91
N SER A 78 -2.97 -2.27 -6.24
CA SER A 78 -3.11 -3.72 -6.34
C SER A 78 -3.52 -4.34 -5.00
N THR A 79 -2.88 -3.91 -3.90
CA THR A 79 -3.23 -4.38 -2.54
C THR A 79 -4.61 -3.89 -2.12
N ALA A 80 -4.97 -2.64 -2.42
CA ALA A 80 -6.28 -2.08 -2.09
C ALA A 80 -7.41 -2.81 -2.82
N ARG A 81 -7.25 -3.09 -4.12
CA ARG A 81 -8.19 -3.88 -4.92
C ARG A 81 -8.42 -5.27 -4.33
N SER A 82 -7.34 -5.99 -4.01
CA SER A 82 -7.45 -7.32 -3.39
C SER A 82 -8.08 -7.25 -2.01
N GLY A 83 -7.70 -6.28 -1.17
CA GLY A 83 -8.31 -6.08 0.15
C GLY A 83 -9.82 -5.86 0.08
N GLY A 84 -10.28 -4.98 -0.83
CA GLY A 84 -11.70 -4.73 -1.05
C GLY A 84 -12.43 -5.98 -1.56
N ASN A 85 -11.87 -6.67 -2.54
CA ASN A 85 -12.44 -7.91 -3.09
C ASN A 85 -12.53 -9.04 -2.06
N LEU A 86 -11.60 -9.09 -1.09
CA LEU A 86 -11.60 -10.06 0.02
C LEU A 86 -12.55 -9.68 1.16
N GLY A 87 -13.22 -8.53 1.05
CA GLY A 87 -14.24 -8.05 1.98
C GLY A 87 -13.71 -7.26 3.18
N PHE A 88 -12.47 -6.75 3.12
CA PHE A 88 -11.97 -5.81 4.12
C PHE A 88 -12.51 -4.40 3.85
N ASP A 89 -12.79 -3.63 4.90
CA ASP A 89 -13.01 -2.18 4.80
C ASP A 89 -11.65 -1.51 4.57
N VAL A 90 -11.33 -1.23 3.30
CA VAL A 90 -10.05 -0.64 2.92
C VAL A 90 -10.15 0.88 2.94
N LEU A 91 -9.23 1.52 3.67
CA LEU A 91 -9.00 2.96 3.63
C LEU A 91 -7.66 3.22 2.94
N VAL A 92 -7.64 4.09 1.93
CA VAL A 92 -6.39 4.57 1.30
C VAL A 92 -6.17 6.02 1.74
N ALA A 93 -5.06 6.26 2.45
CA ALA A 93 -4.63 7.59 2.89
C ALA A 93 -3.96 8.33 1.72
N HIS A 94 -4.71 9.12 0.96
CA HIS A 94 -4.23 9.64 -0.34
C HIS A 94 -3.04 10.61 -0.22
N ASP A 95 -2.94 11.33 0.88
CA ASP A 95 -1.89 12.29 1.23
C ASP A 95 -0.68 11.61 1.90
N ALA A 96 -0.79 10.31 2.21
CA ALA A 96 0.32 9.46 2.63
C ALA A 96 0.71 8.43 1.55
N CYS A 97 0.29 8.66 0.31
CA CYS A 97 0.67 7.87 -0.86
C CYS A 97 1.33 8.77 -1.92
N PHE A 98 2.25 8.22 -2.71
CA PHE A 98 2.80 8.92 -3.87
C PHE A 98 3.10 7.98 -5.03
N THR A 99 3.26 8.55 -6.22
CA THR A 99 3.68 7.85 -7.43
C THR A 99 4.61 8.74 -8.26
N PHE A 100 4.94 8.31 -9.48
CA PHE A 100 5.88 8.95 -10.39
C PHE A 100 5.21 9.29 -11.72
N ASP A 101 5.85 10.19 -12.48
CA ASP A 101 5.51 10.43 -13.87
C ASP A 101 5.59 9.14 -14.68
N GLN A 102 4.66 8.95 -15.61
CA GLN A 102 4.59 7.76 -16.43
C GLN A 102 4.09 8.11 -17.83
N GLN A 103 4.64 7.47 -18.86
CA GLN A 103 3.99 7.49 -20.18
C GLN A 103 2.81 6.52 -20.17
N ASP A 104 1.65 6.98 -20.65
CA ASP A 104 0.52 6.09 -20.89
C ASP A 104 0.76 5.17 -22.10
N PHE A 105 -0.15 4.24 -22.34
CA PHE A 105 -0.03 3.26 -23.42
C PHE A 105 0.09 3.91 -24.82
N PHE A 106 -0.48 5.11 -25.00
CA PHE A 106 -0.43 5.84 -26.26
C PHE A 106 0.81 6.73 -26.38
N GLY A 107 1.75 6.62 -25.43
CA GLY A 107 2.97 7.42 -25.38
C GLY A 107 2.75 8.86 -24.89
N THR A 108 1.57 9.17 -24.34
CA THR A 108 1.33 10.50 -23.77
C THR A 108 1.97 10.56 -22.39
N PRO A 109 2.88 11.53 -22.12
CA PRO A 109 3.40 11.73 -20.78
C PRO A 109 2.28 12.12 -19.82
N ARG A 110 2.21 11.45 -18.67
CA ARG A 110 1.32 11.77 -17.55
C ARG A 110 2.16 12.15 -16.35
N SER A 111 1.76 13.24 -15.68
CA SER A 111 2.39 13.62 -14.43
C SER A 111 2.04 12.64 -13.31
N ALA A 112 2.90 12.58 -12.29
CA ALA A 112 2.62 11.81 -11.08
C ALA A 112 1.27 12.20 -10.45
N GLU A 113 0.88 13.48 -10.53
CA GLU A 113 -0.41 13.96 -10.03
C GLU A 113 -1.58 13.37 -10.85
N GLU A 114 -1.49 13.36 -12.18
CA GLU A 114 -2.51 12.75 -13.05
C GLU A 114 -2.62 11.24 -12.77
N VAL A 115 -1.49 10.54 -12.69
CA VAL A 115 -1.46 9.09 -12.42
C VAL A 115 -2.04 8.78 -11.02
N HIS A 116 -1.68 9.56 -10.01
CA HIS A 116 -2.19 9.44 -8.65
C HIS A 116 -3.70 9.66 -8.61
N ALA A 117 -4.18 10.76 -9.18
CA ALA A 117 -5.60 11.10 -9.21
C ALA A 117 -6.45 10.05 -9.93
N MET A 118 -5.97 9.55 -11.08
CA MET A 118 -6.67 8.49 -11.83
C MET A 118 -6.76 7.17 -11.05
N SER A 119 -5.66 6.76 -10.40
CA SER A 119 -5.65 5.55 -9.56
C SER A 119 -6.61 5.68 -8.37
N LEU A 120 -6.59 6.81 -7.66
CA LEU A 120 -7.51 7.07 -6.55
C LEU A 120 -8.97 7.09 -7.00
N ALA A 121 -9.27 7.65 -8.17
CA ALA A 121 -10.60 7.64 -8.75
C ALA A 121 -11.09 6.21 -9.06
N ASN A 122 -10.20 5.34 -9.55
CA ASN A 122 -10.52 3.93 -9.78
C ASN A 122 -10.76 3.13 -8.49
N LEU A 123 -10.10 3.54 -7.39
CA LEU A 123 -10.20 2.87 -6.09
C LEU A 123 -11.44 3.28 -5.30
N HIS A 124 -11.76 4.59 -5.30
CA HIS A 124 -12.76 5.16 -4.41
C HIS A 124 -14.17 4.62 -4.67
N GLY A 125 -14.81 4.07 -3.64
CA GLY A 125 -16.20 3.60 -3.67
C GLY A 125 -16.36 2.16 -4.16
N GLU A 126 -15.44 1.66 -4.99
CA GLU A 126 -15.48 0.28 -5.50
C GLU A 126 -14.60 -0.66 -4.68
N TYR A 127 -13.35 -0.28 -4.41
CA TYR A 127 -12.36 -1.13 -3.73
C TYR A 127 -11.97 -0.62 -2.36
N ALA A 128 -12.00 0.71 -2.18
CA ALA A 128 -11.58 1.36 -0.95
C ALA A 128 -12.31 2.69 -0.76
N ARG A 129 -12.29 3.22 0.46
CA ARG A 129 -12.57 4.63 0.72
C ARG A 129 -11.25 5.39 0.72
N VAL A 130 -11.18 6.38 -0.16
CA VAL A 130 -10.02 7.30 -0.21
C VAL A 130 -10.28 8.47 0.74
N LEU A 131 -9.39 8.68 1.70
CA LEU A 131 -9.48 9.70 2.74
C LEU A 131 -8.12 10.35 2.98
N SER A 132 -8.10 11.54 3.58
CA SER A 132 -6.85 12.13 4.07
C SER A 132 -6.44 11.51 5.41
N THR A 133 -5.16 11.56 5.75
CA THR A 133 -4.65 11.17 7.06
C THR A 133 -5.39 11.87 8.19
N ALA A 134 -5.69 13.16 8.05
CA ALA A 134 -6.44 13.93 9.02
C ALA A 134 -7.87 13.38 9.24
N GLN A 135 -8.58 13.03 8.17
CA GLN A 135 -9.92 12.42 8.26
C GLN A 135 -9.88 11.05 8.94
N ILE A 136 -8.86 10.24 8.64
CA ILE A 136 -8.67 8.93 9.26
C ILE A 136 -8.42 9.09 10.76
N LEU A 137 -7.48 9.97 11.15
CA LEU A 137 -7.15 10.22 12.55
C LEU A 137 -8.34 10.77 13.35
N GLN A 138 -9.20 11.58 12.73
CA GLN A 138 -10.44 12.05 13.36
C GLN A 138 -11.42 10.91 13.63
N GLN A 139 -11.55 9.93 12.72
CA GLN A 139 -12.41 8.76 12.94
C GLN A 139 -11.90 7.89 14.09
N VAL A 140 -10.58 7.76 14.24
CA VAL A 140 -9.98 7.02 15.36
C VAL A 140 -10.28 7.66 16.72
N ALA A 141 -10.38 8.99 16.78
CA ALA A 141 -10.63 9.71 18.04
C ALA A 141 -12.07 9.55 18.58
N VAL A 142 -12.98 8.98 17.78
CA VAL A 142 -14.41 8.83 18.12
C VAL A 142 -14.76 7.39 18.54
N GLU A 143 -13.85 6.43 18.33
CA GLU A 143 -13.96 5.02 18.76
C GLU A 143 -13.26 4.77 20.10
#